data_AF-A0A0D1VZF1-F1
#
_entry.id   AF-A0A0D1VZF1-F1
#
_cell.length_a   1.000
_cell.length_b   1.000
_cell.length_c   1.000
_cell.angle_alpha   90.00
_cell.angle_beta   90.00
_cell.angle_gamma   90.00
#
_symmetry.space_group_name_H-M   'P 1'
#
loop_
_entity.id
_entity.type
_entity.pdbx_description
1 polymer ?
#
loop_
_entity_poly.entity_id
_entity_poly.type
_entity_poly.pdbx_seq_one_letter_code
_entity_poly.pdbx_strand_id
1 'polypeptide(L)'
;MKAFSLVATALCAMTVPVLGAMVESETSPDAQVDKRAFFDDSYKIFIRKRNAHACMMSIVFIVLFPLAAISLHLPLKGVRVVTRIHAPIQILGLAMMIGAMGLGIDIAKNDLNYFSPVKAHVVVGLLVTSTIIVIQPAMGILQHLHFKRTGKKSIFAYVHRWVGRVMICLGWINSGLGFQIVGTHLIPTHSWVRNFLLMGILGGIWFLLMGVDGFRSHMAKKDKLSSYRVVWDKGPRLRAPMQGQDHAMEPSKVETSSS
;
A
#
# COMPACT_ATOMS: atom_id res chain seq x y z
N MET A 1 -59.29 34.41 -53.93
CA MET A 1 -59.54 33.75 -52.62
C MET A 1 -59.56 32.21 -52.66
N LYS A 2 -59.57 31.52 -53.81
CA LYS A 2 -59.61 30.04 -53.85
C LYS A 2 -58.24 29.34 -53.79
N ALA A 3 -57.14 30.04 -54.07
CA ALA A 3 -55.79 29.44 -54.07
C ALA A 3 -55.17 29.28 -52.66
N PHE A 4 -55.59 30.09 -51.68
CA PHE A 4 -55.04 30.04 -50.32
C PHE A 4 -55.57 28.88 -49.47
N SER A 5 -56.78 28.37 -49.78
CA SER A 5 -57.41 27.30 -49.01
C SER A 5 -56.87 25.89 -49.33
N LEU A 6 -56.19 25.74 -50.48
CA LEU A 6 -55.65 24.47 -50.97
C LEU A 6 -54.23 24.20 -50.45
N VAL A 7 -53.46 25.26 -50.18
CA VAL A 7 -52.11 25.15 -49.58
C VAL A 7 -52.20 24.84 -48.08
N ALA A 8 -53.19 25.40 -47.37
CA ALA A 8 -53.37 25.15 -45.93
C ALA A 8 -53.86 23.71 -45.62
N THR A 9 -54.68 23.11 -46.48
CA THR A 9 -55.12 21.71 -46.32
C THR A 9 -54.03 20.71 -46.68
N ALA A 10 -53.16 21.02 -47.66
CA ALA A 10 -52.01 20.19 -47.99
C ALA A 10 -50.93 20.17 -46.89
N LEU A 11 -50.66 21.31 -46.22
CA LEU A 11 -49.74 21.34 -45.08
C LEU A 11 -50.27 20.56 -43.86
N CYS A 12 -51.56 20.66 -43.57
CA CYS A 12 -52.17 19.98 -42.42
C CYS A 12 -52.29 18.45 -42.63
N ALA A 13 -52.45 18.01 -43.88
CA ALA A 13 -52.51 16.58 -44.22
C ALA A 13 -51.12 15.90 -44.24
N MET A 14 -50.02 16.66 -44.34
CA MET A 14 -48.66 16.11 -44.25
C MET A 14 -48.09 16.14 -42.83
N THR A 15 -48.63 16.96 -41.92
CA THR A 15 -48.19 16.99 -40.52
C THR A 15 -48.69 15.80 -39.70
N VAL A 16 -49.88 15.27 -39.97
CA VAL A 16 -50.45 14.15 -39.19
C VAL A 16 -49.76 12.81 -39.46
N PRO A 17 -49.44 12.43 -40.71
CA PRO A 17 -48.69 11.19 -40.99
C PRO A 17 -47.23 11.27 -40.52
N VAL A 18 -46.59 12.44 -40.64
CA VAL A 18 -45.21 12.65 -40.20
C VAL A 18 -45.12 12.66 -38.68
N LEU A 19 -46.07 13.28 -37.97
CA LEU A 19 -46.13 13.23 -36.51
C LEU A 19 -46.47 11.81 -36.01
N GLY A 20 -47.35 11.08 -36.69
CA GLY A 20 -47.64 9.67 -36.40
C GLY A 20 -46.42 8.76 -36.58
N ALA A 21 -45.67 8.93 -37.68
CA ALA A 21 -44.45 8.17 -37.95
C ALA A 21 -43.29 8.52 -37.00
N MET A 22 -43.18 9.79 -36.57
CA MET A 22 -42.20 10.21 -35.55
C MET A 22 -42.55 9.66 -34.17
N VAL A 23 -43.84 9.57 -33.82
CA VAL A 23 -44.31 8.98 -32.56
C VAL A 23 -44.14 7.45 -32.57
N GLU A 24 -44.49 6.75 -33.65
CA GLU A 24 -44.26 5.30 -33.77
C GLU A 24 -42.77 4.92 -33.79
N SER A 25 -41.91 5.79 -34.32
CA SER A 25 -40.45 5.63 -34.24
C SER A 25 -39.91 5.74 -32.81
N GLU A 26 -40.58 6.45 -31.89
CA GLU A 26 -40.16 6.55 -30.49
C GLU A 26 -40.79 5.47 -29.59
N THR A 27 -41.91 4.87 -29.99
CA THR A 27 -42.66 3.85 -29.23
C THR A 27 -42.66 2.45 -29.87
N SER A 28 -41.63 2.08 -30.62
CA SER A 28 -41.45 0.66 -30.99
C SER A 28 -41.06 -0.15 -29.75
N PRO A 29 -41.78 -1.25 -29.43
CA PRO A 29 -41.49 -2.08 -28.25
C PRO A 29 -40.06 -2.61 -28.25
N ASP A 30 -39.51 -2.95 -29.42
CA ASP A 30 -38.11 -3.38 -29.57
C ASP A 30 -37.11 -2.28 -29.17
N ALA A 31 -37.34 -1.02 -29.56
CA ALA A 31 -36.47 0.10 -29.19
C ALA A 31 -36.48 0.39 -27.67
N GLN A 32 -37.61 0.17 -27.00
CA GLN A 32 -37.67 0.27 -25.53
C GLN A 32 -36.99 -0.92 -24.85
N VAL A 33 -37.12 -2.13 -25.41
CA VAL A 33 -36.44 -3.34 -24.92
C VAL A 33 -34.92 -3.18 -25.04
N ASP A 34 -34.42 -2.69 -26.18
CA ASP A 34 -33.00 -2.45 -26.42
C ASP A 34 -32.43 -1.37 -25.48
N LYS A 35 -33.16 -0.26 -25.27
CA LYS A 35 -32.76 0.75 -24.28
C LYS A 35 -32.69 0.14 -22.88
N ARG A 36 -33.70 -0.63 -22.46
CA ARG A 36 -33.71 -1.29 -21.14
C ARG A 36 -32.55 -2.29 -20.99
N ALA A 37 -32.27 -3.10 -22.02
CA ALA A 37 -31.16 -4.03 -22.03
C ALA A 37 -29.80 -3.31 -21.96
N PHE A 38 -29.62 -2.24 -22.74
CA PHE A 38 -28.42 -1.41 -22.73
C PHE A 38 -28.13 -0.78 -21.37
N PHE A 39 -29.16 -0.24 -20.70
CA PHE A 39 -29.02 0.32 -19.35
C PHE A 39 -28.71 -0.75 -18.30
N ASP A 40 -29.35 -1.91 -18.38
CA ASP A 40 -29.12 -3.03 -17.47
C ASP A 40 -27.68 -3.57 -17.61
N ASP A 41 -27.18 -3.72 -18.84
CA ASP A 41 -25.80 -4.14 -19.09
C ASP A 41 -24.77 -3.10 -18.60
N SER A 42 -25.01 -1.82 -18.87
CA SER A 42 -24.15 -0.74 -18.39
C SER A 42 -24.08 -0.69 -16.86
N TYR A 43 -25.22 -0.84 -16.20
CA TYR A 43 -25.31 -0.89 -14.74
C TYR A 43 -24.60 -2.13 -14.17
N LYS A 44 -24.80 -3.31 -14.76
CA LYS A 44 -24.10 -4.55 -14.36
C LYS A 44 -22.58 -4.40 -14.51
N ILE A 45 -22.11 -3.79 -15.59
CA ILE A 45 -20.69 -3.52 -15.82
C ILE A 45 -20.14 -2.59 -14.74
N PHE A 46 -20.83 -1.49 -14.44
CA PHE A 46 -20.45 -0.57 -13.38
C PHE A 46 -20.32 -1.27 -12.01
N ILE A 47 -21.32 -2.07 -11.62
CA ILE A 47 -21.29 -2.82 -10.35
C ILE A 47 -20.12 -3.80 -10.30
N ARG A 48 -19.82 -4.49 -11.41
CA ARG A 48 -18.66 -5.40 -11.51
C ARG A 48 -17.34 -4.65 -11.34
N LYS A 49 -17.14 -3.52 -12.05
CA LYS A 49 -15.94 -2.68 -11.93
C LYS A 49 -15.77 -2.19 -10.49
N ARG A 50 -16.83 -1.64 -9.89
CA ARG A 50 -16.83 -1.13 -8.51
C ARG A 50 -16.45 -2.22 -7.51
N ASN A 51 -17.08 -3.39 -7.62
CA ASN A 51 -16.82 -4.51 -6.72
C ASN A 51 -15.39 -5.06 -6.90
N ALA A 52 -14.89 -5.12 -8.14
CA ALA A 52 -13.52 -5.53 -8.42
C ALA A 52 -12.49 -4.54 -7.84
N HIS A 53 -12.69 -3.23 -8.04
CA HIS A 53 -11.86 -2.19 -7.44
C HIS A 53 -11.80 -2.33 -5.91
N ALA A 54 -12.97 -2.41 -5.25
CA ALA A 54 -13.06 -2.51 -3.81
C ALA A 54 -12.41 -3.79 -3.27
N CYS A 55 -12.66 -4.94 -3.91
CA CYS A 55 -12.10 -6.22 -3.52
C CYS A 55 -10.57 -6.23 -3.64
N MET A 56 -10.03 -5.81 -4.79
CA MET A 56 -8.60 -5.78 -5.04
C MET A 56 -7.88 -4.80 -4.11
N MET A 57 -8.41 -3.58 -3.93
CA MET A 57 -7.81 -2.61 -3.00
C MET A 57 -7.83 -3.11 -1.55
N SER A 58 -8.90 -3.78 -1.12
CA SER A 58 -8.98 -4.37 0.22
C SER A 58 -7.92 -5.45 0.42
N ILE A 59 -7.77 -6.37 -0.54
CA ILE A 59 -6.74 -7.42 -0.49
C ILE A 59 -5.34 -6.79 -0.38
N VAL A 60 -5.05 -5.77 -1.19
CA VAL A 60 -3.76 -5.10 -1.21
C VAL A 60 -3.44 -4.43 0.15
N PHE A 61 -4.34 -3.57 0.65
CA PHE A 61 -4.07 -2.74 1.83
C PHE A 61 -4.28 -3.45 3.17
N ILE A 62 -5.15 -4.45 3.23
CA ILE A 62 -5.45 -5.17 4.48
C ILE A 62 -4.59 -6.43 4.61
N VAL A 63 -4.29 -7.11 3.50
CA VAL A 63 -3.59 -8.39 3.52
C VAL A 63 -2.15 -8.23 3.02
N LEU A 64 -1.95 -7.89 1.75
CA LEU A 64 -0.62 -8.03 1.14
C LEU A 64 0.42 -7.05 1.71
N PHE A 65 0.09 -5.76 1.83
CA PHE A 65 1.05 -4.79 2.35
C PHE A 65 1.38 -5.00 3.84
N PRO A 66 0.41 -5.24 4.74
CA PRO A 66 0.71 -5.63 6.11
C PRO A 66 1.51 -6.93 6.20
N LEU A 67 1.17 -7.95 5.40
CA LEU A 67 1.89 -9.23 5.38
C LEU A 67 3.34 -9.04 4.89
N ALA A 68 3.56 -8.23 3.84
CA ALA A 68 4.90 -7.85 3.40
C ALA A 68 5.68 -7.14 4.51
N ALA A 69 5.05 -6.26 5.30
CA ALA A 69 5.70 -5.59 6.42
C ALA A 69 6.05 -6.56 7.55
N ILE A 70 5.13 -7.45 7.92
CA ILE A 70 5.31 -8.47 8.97
C ILE A 70 6.41 -9.46 8.60
N SER A 71 6.55 -9.80 7.31
CA SER A 71 7.56 -10.78 6.86
C SER A 71 8.98 -10.44 7.34
N LEU A 72 9.31 -9.15 7.48
CA LEU A 72 10.62 -8.67 7.94
C LEU A 72 10.89 -8.93 9.42
N HIS A 73 9.87 -9.24 10.20
CA HIS A 73 9.98 -9.54 11.63
C HIS A 73 10.18 -11.04 11.88
N LEU A 74 10.03 -11.88 10.85
CA LEU A 74 10.13 -13.33 10.98
C LEU A 74 11.60 -13.74 11.12
N PRO A 75 12.01 -14.43 12.21
CA PRO A 75 13.40 -14.78 12.47
C PRO A 75 13.84 -16.02 11.67
N LEU A 76 13.75 -15.96 10.34
CA LEU A 76 14.20 -17.02 9.45
C LEU A 76 15.73 -16.90 9.27
N LYS A 77 16.48 -17.64 10.10
CA LYS A 77 17.94 -17.75 9.96
C LYS A 77 18.29 -18.41 8.61
N GLY A 78 19.18 -17.79 7.83
CA GLY A 78 19.71 -18.34 6.57
C GLY A 78 18.92 -17.99 5.30
N VAL A 79 17.71 -17.42 5.40
CA VAL A 79 16.94 -16.99 4.22
C VAL A 79 17.05 -15.48 4.04
N ARG A 80 17.30 -15.01 2.81
CA ARG A 80 17.23 -13.57 2.47
C ARG A 80 15.76 -13.12 2.37
N VAL A 81 15.09 -13.01 3.52
CA VAL A 81 13.66 -12.67 3.68
C VAL A 81 13.24 -11.48 2.81
N VAL A 82 14.07 -10.43 2.76
CA VAL A 82 13.79 -9.22 1.97
C VAL A 82 13.57 -9.52 0.49
N THR A 83 14.44 -10.33 -0.13
CA THR A 83 14.34 -10.60 -1.58
C THR A 83 13.47 -11.80 -1.91
N ARG A 84 13.35 -12.78 -1.00
CA ARG A 84 12.63 -14.03 -1.25
C ARG A 84 11.17 -13.98 -0.83
N ILE A 85 10.81 -13.12 0.13
CA ILE A 85 9.46 -13.07 0.69
C ILE A 85 8.88 -11.67 0.50
N HIS A 86 9.56 -10.64 1.04
CA HIS A 86 9.04 -9.28 1.00
C HIS A 86 8.89 -8.76 -0.45
N ALA A 87 9.93 -8.87 -1.28
CA ALA A 87 9.88 -8.34 -2.65
C ALA A 87 8.80 -9.00 -3.53
N PRO A 88 8.63 -10.34 -3.57
CA PRO A 88 7.56 -10.96 -4.33
C PRO A 88 6.14 -10.52 -3.90
N ILE A 89 5.89 -10.47 -2.59
CA ILE A 89 4.58 -10.02 -2.06
C ILE A 89 4.34 -8.55 -2.44
N GLN A 90 5.38 -7.71 -2.37
CA GLN A 90 5.26 -6.30 -2.78
C GLN A 90 5.02 -6.14 -4.27
N ILE A 91 5.69 -6.91 -5.14
CA ILE A 91 5.48 -6.86 -6.58
C ILE A 91 4.06 -7.28 -6.93
N LEU A 92 3.56 -8.36 -6.31
CA LEU A 92 2.17 -8.81 -6.49
C LEU A 92 1.17 -7.74 -6.01
N GLY A 93 1.40 -7.18 -4.82
CA GLY A 93 0.55 -6.12 -4.27
C GLY A 93 0.55 -4.86 -5.15
N LEU A 94 1.72 -4.47 -5.66
CA LEU A 94 1.87 -3.32 -6.56
C LEU A 94 1.13 -3.54 -7.88
N ALA A 95 1.26 -4.71 -8.49
CA ALA A 95 0.58 -5.03 -9.74
C ALA A 95 -0.95 -4.98 -9.58
N MET A 96 -1.48 -5.60 -8.52
CA MET A 96 -2.91 -5.54 -8.23
C MET A 96 -3.38 -4.12 -7.90
N MET A 97 -2.58 -3.34 -7.17
CA MET A 97 -2.90 -1.95 -6.84
C MET A 97 -2.98 -1.07 -8.08
N ILE A 98 -2.08 -1.24 -9.05
CA ILE A 98 -2.11 -0.50 -10.32
C ILE A 98 -3.38 -0.83 -11.10
N GLY A 99 -3.72 -2.11 -11.23
CA GLY A 99 -4.95 -2.54 -11.91
C GLY A 99 -6.21 -2.00 -11.22
N ALA A 100 -6.26 -2.10 -9.89
CA ALA A 100 -7.38 -1.58 -9.11
C ALA A 100 -7.48 -0.06 -9.18
N MET A 101 -6.35 0.66 -9.17
CA MET A 101 -6.31 2.13 -9.35
C MET A 101 -6.85 2.51 -10.73
N GLY A 102 -6.47 1.77 -11.78
CA GLY A 102 -7.01 1.94 -13.14
C GLY A 102 -8.53 1.82 -13.18
N LEU A 103 -9.09 0.77 -12.56
CA LEU A 103 -10.55 0.63 -12.43
C LEU A 103 -11.19 1.79 -11.65
N GLY A 104 -10.55 2.26 -10.57
CA GLY A 104 -11.07 3.39 -9.79
C GLY A 104 -11.09 4.70 -10.58
N ILE A 105 -10.07 4.95 -11.39
CA ILE A 105 -10.01 6.11 -12.29
C ILE A 105 -11.07 6.01 -13.39
N ASP A 106 -11.24 4.82 -13.99
CA ASP A 106 -12.26 4.56 -15.00
C ASP A 106 -13.66 4.85 -14.47
N ILE A 107 -14.00 4.32 -13.28
CA ILE A 107 -15.27 4.58 -12.60
C ILE A 107 -15.46 6.08 -12.31
N ALA A 108 -14.43 6.74 -11.79
CA ALA A 108 -14.51 8.15 -11.41
C ALA A 108 -14.68 9.08 -12.61
N LYS A 109 -14.11 8.74 -13.77
CA LYS A 109 -14.21 9.54 -15.01
C LYS A 109 -15.46 9.22 -15.82
N ASN A 110 -15.74 7.94 -16.05
CA ASN A 110 -16.69 7.52 -17.07
C ASN A 110 -18.08 7.21 -16.48
N ASP A 111 -18.15 6.74 -15.23
CA ASP A 111 -19.42 6.27 -14.66
C ASP A 111 -20.04 7.29 -13.67
N LEU A 112 -19.21 7.99 -12.87
CA LEU A 112 -19.70 8.80 -11.74
C LEU A 112 -19.37 10.29 -11.80
N ASN A 113 -18.54 10.74 -12.75
CA ASN A 113 -18.07 12.14 -12.86
C ASN A 113 -17.53 12.72 -11.54
N TYR A 114 -16.84 11.91 -10.73
CA TYR A 114 -16.32 12.29 -9.42
C TYR A 114 -15.10 13.22 -9.45
N PHE A 115 -14.81 13.84 -10.59
CA PHE A 115 -13.84 14.93 -10.71
C PHE A 115 -14.47 16.32 -10.55
N SER A 116 -15.80 16.41 -10.44
CA SER A 116 -16.50 17.69 -10.23
C SER A 116 -17.82 17.48 -9.44
N PRO A 117 -17.86 17.63 -8.10
CA PRO A 117 -16.75 17.93 -7.19
C PRO A 117 -15.91 16.70 -6.82
N VAL A 118 -14.60 16.91 -6.60
CA VAL A 118 -13.68 15.81 -6.27
C VAL A 118 -13.97 15.26 -4.87
N LYS A 119 -14.29 13.96 -4.79
CA LYS A 119 -14.53 13.28 -3.51
C LYS A 119 -13.21 13.02 -2.76
N ALA A 120 -13.23 13.16 -1.44
CA ALA A 120 -12.05 12.95 -0.58
C ALA A 120 -11.37 11.57 -0.79
N HIS A 121 -12.16 10.52 -0.99
CA HIS A 121 -11.66 9.17 -1.31
C HIS A 121 -10.79 9.13 -2.58
N VAL A 122 -11.16 9.90 -3.61
CA VAL A 122 -10.41 9.94 -4.88
C VAL A 122 -9.07 10.66 -4.67
N VAL A 123 -9.09 11.80 -3.97
CA VAL A 123 -7.87 12.57 -3.68
C VAL A 123 -6.89 11.76 -2.82
N VAL A 124 -7.35 11.25 -1.67
CA VAL A 124 -6.52 10.48 -0.76
C VAL A 124 -6.07 9.17 -1.42
N GLY A 125 -6.96 8.50 -2.14
CA GLY A 125 -6.66 7.28 -2.89
C GLY A 125 -5.52 7.49 -3.87
N LEU A 126 -5.62 8.48 -4.76
CA LEU A 126 -4.57 8.79 -5.74
C LEU A 126 -3.25 9.19 -5.06
N LEU A 127 -3.30 10.02 -4.02
CA LEU A 127 -2.09 10.40 -3.28
C LEU A 127 -1.37 9.18 -2.70
N VAL A 128 -2.11 8.29 -2.03
CA VAL A 128 -1.56 7.08 -1.41
C VAL A 128 -1.03 6.13 -2.47
N THR A 129 -1.82 5.80 -3.49
CA THR A 129 -1.41 4.83 -4.51
C THR A 129 -0.24 5.34 -5.33
N SER A 130 -0.23 6.60 -5.77
CA SER A 130 0.89 7.18 -6.51
C SER A 130 2.17 7.21 -5.67
N THR A 131 2.07 7.54 -4.38
CA THR A 131 3.22 7.52 -3.47
C THR A 131 3.78 6.11 -3.31
N ILE A 132 2.93 5.10 -3.16
CA ILE A 132 3.37 3.69 -3.06
C ILE A 132 3.92 3.20 -4.40
N ILE A 133 3.34 3.56 -5.55
CA ILE A 133 3.79 3.09 -6.86
C ILE A 133 5.20 3.61 -7.19
N VAL A 134 5.46 4.88 -6.90
CA VAL A 134 6.70 5.55 -7.32
C VAL A 134 7.74 5.53 -6.20
N ILE A 135 7.40 6.08 -5.04
CA ILE A 135 8.38 6.40 -4.00
C ILE A 135 8.81 5.12 -3.25
N GLN A 136 7.88 4.20 -2.97
CA GLN A 136 8.23 2.99 -2.20
C GLN A 136 9.23 2.07 -2.93
N PRO A 137 9.02 1.66 -4.20
CA PRO A 137 9.99 0.90 -4.96
C PRO A 137 11.32 1.62 -5.13
N ALA A 138 11.29 2.92 -5.45
CA ALA A 138 12.52 3.71 -5.62
C ALA A 138 13.39 3.69 -4.36
N MET A 139 12.81 3.97 -3.20
CA MET A 139 13.54 3.91 -1.93
C MET A 139 14.01 2.48 -1.58
N GLY A 140 13.19 1.47 -1.87
CA GLY A 140 13.54 0.06 -1.65
C GLY A 140 14.76 -0.38 -2.46
N ILE A 141 14.79 0.00 -3.75
CA ILE A 141 15.91 -0.26 -4.66
C ILE A 141 17.16 0.50 -4.20
N LEU A 142 17.05 1.80 -3.92
CA LEU A 142 18.19 2.61 -3.45
C LEU A 142 18.80 2.05 -2.16
N GLN A 143 17.97 1.64 -1.20
CA GLN A 143 18.44 0.99 0.01
C GLN A 143 19.09 -0.37 -0.28
N HIS A 144 18.53 -1.18 -1.18
CA HIS A 144 19.10 -2.47 -1.53
C HIS A 144 20.50 -2.32 -2.18
N LEU A 145 20.64 -1.39 -3.12
CA LEU A 145 21.92 -1.06 -3.77
C LEU A 145 22.94 -0.55 -2.75
N HIS A 146 22.51 0.33 -1.83
CA HIS A 146 23.39 0.82 -0.77
C HIS A 146 23.85 -0.31 0.15
N PHE A 147 22.92 -1.17 0.60
CA PHE A 147 23.25 -2.31 1.46
C PHE A 147 24.22 -3.29 0.79
N LYS A 148 24.08 -3.54 -0.52
CA LYS A 148 25.02 -4.38 -1.28
C LYS A 148 26.44 -3.81 -1.32
N ARG A 149 26.59 -2.49 -1.31
CA ARG A 149 27.90 -1.79 -1.35
C ARG A 149 28.54 -1.64 0.03
N THR A 150 27.77 -1.30 1.06
CA THR A 150 28.31 -0.89 2.37
C THR A 150 28.04 -1.88 3.50
N GLY A 151 27.12 -2.85 3.30
CA GLY A 151 26.61 -3.72 4.34
C GLY A 151 25.79 -3.01 5.43
N LYS A 152 25.54 -1.70 5.29
CA LYS A 152 24.88 -0.86 6.30
C LYS A 152 23.51 -0.36 5.83
N LYS A 153 22.70 0.06 6.81
CA LYS A 153 21.40 0.71 6.54
C LYS A 153 21.63 2.18 6.19
N SER A 154 21.11 2.63 5.04
CA SER A 154 21.09 4.05 4.68
C SER A 154 19.84 4.75 5.23
N ILE A 155 19.85 6.08 5.19
CA ILE A 155 18.70 6.95 5.41
C ILE A 155 17.49 6.47 4.58
N PHE A 156 17.70 5.99 3.35
CA PHE A 156 16.64 5.45 2.49
C PHE A 156 15.87 4.29 3.14
N ALA A 157 16.52 3.47 3.98
CA ALA A 157 15.83 2.41 4.72
C ALA A 157 14.81 2.96 5.72
N TYR A 158 15.15 4.08 6.38
CA TYR A 158 14.30 4.70 7.38
C TYR A 158 13.12 5.41 6.72
N VAL A 159 13.38 6.16 5.63
CA VAL A 159 12.32 6.83 4.86
C VAL A 159 11.38 5.81 4.23
N HIS A 160 11.92 4.76 3.58
CA HIS A 160 11.12 3.65 3.02
C HIS A 160 10.15 3.08 4.06
N ARG A 161 10.67 2.76 5.25
CA ARG A 161 9.91 2.19 6.36
C ARG A 161 8.82 3.12 6.88
N TRP A 162 9.13 4.40 7.11
CA TRP A 162 8.17 5.35 7.68
C TRP A 162 7.10 5.76 6.68
N VAL A 163 7.48 6.06 5.44
CA VAL A 163 6.51 6.35 4.38
C VAL A 163 5.58 5.15 4.18
N GLY A 164 6.09 3.91 4.21
CA GLY A 164 5.27 2.72 4.01
C GLY A 164 4.20 2.58 5.09
N ARG A 165 4.55 2.87 6.35
CA ARG A 165 3.60 2.86 7.48
C ARG A 165 2.51 3.90 7.33
N VAL A 166 2.91 5.14 7.05
CA VAL A 166 1.97 6.26 6.90
C VAL A 166 1.01 5.97 5.75
N MET A 167 1.51 5.47 4.62
CA MET A 167 0.67 5.15 3.46
C MET A 167 -0.28 3.97 3.70
N ILE A 168 0.12 2.94 4.46
CA ILE A 168 -0.80 1.86 4.86
C ILE A 168 -1.94 2.43 5.74
N CYS A 169 -1.61 3.24 6.75
CA CYS A 169 -2.62 3.87 7.61
C CYS A 169 -3.58 4.78 6.81
N LEU A 170 -3.04 5.60 5.90
CA LEU A 170 -3.87 6.42 5.02
C LEU A 170 -4.74 5.57 4.08
N GLY A 171 -4.23 4.41 3.62
CA GLY A 171 -5.00 3.45 2.84
C GLY A 171 -6.20 2.88 3.60
N TRP A 172 -6.05 2.60 4.89
CA TRP A 172 -7.17 2.16 5.76
C TRP A 172 -8.22 3.25 5.96
N ILE A 173 -7.78 4.49 6.20
CA ILE A 173 -8.69 5.65 6.25
C ILE A 173 -9.42 5.79 4.90
N ASN A 174 -8.69 5.66 3.80
CA ASN A 174 -9.26 5.75 2.45
C ASN A 174 -10.26 4.63 2.16
N SER A 175 -10.04 3.42 2.69
CA SER A 175 -10.99 2.31 2.62
C SER A 175 -12.31 2.71 3.27
N GLY A 176 -12.27 3.30 4.47
CA GLY A 176 -13.46 3.84 5.16
C GLY A 176 -14.20 4.89 4.33
N LEU A 177 -13.48 5.84 3.72
CA LEU A 177 -14.05 6.86 2.83
C LEU A 177 -14.74 6.24 1.60
N GLY A 178 -14.21 5.13 1.07
CA GLY A 178 -14.82 4.42 -0.05
C GLY A 178 -16.20 3.86 0.30
N PHE A 179 -16.35 3.26 1.48
CA PHE A 179 -17.64 2.78 1.96
C PHE A 179 -18.64 3.91 2.21
N GLN A 180 -18.17 5.07 2.67
CA GLN A 180 -19.01 6.24 2.86
C GLN A 180 -19.62 6.75 1.54
N ILE A 181 -18.89 6.66 0.42
CA ILE A 181 -19.38 7.12 -0.88
C ILE A 181 -20.48 6.21 -1.44
N VAL A 182 -20.36 4.90 -1.25
CA VAL A 182 -21.36 3.94 -1.75
C VAL A 182 -22.61 3.91 -0.86
N GLY A 183 -22.47 4.24 0.43
CA GLY A 183 -23.54 4.15 1.40
C GLY A 183 -23.72 2.71 1.90
N THR A 184 -23.93 2.57 3.21
CA THR A 184 -24.00 1.27 3.90
C THR A 184 -25.22 0.42 3.52
N HIS A 185 -26.24 1.01 2.90
CA HIS A 185 -27.47 0.33 2.50
C HIS A 185 -27.35 -0.42 1.16
N LEU A 186 -26.40 -0.02 0.29
CA LEU A 186 -26.19 -0.64 -1.02
C LEU A 186 -25.16 -1.77 -1.00
N ILE A 187 -24.49 -1.97 0.14
CA ILE A 187 -23.46 -2.99 0.33
C ILE A 187 -23.98 -4.00 1.34
N PRO A 188 -23.90 -5.32 1.07
CA PRO A 188 -24.26 -6.33 2.05
C PRO A 188 -23.50 -6.10 3.36
N THR A 189 -24.20 -6.06 4.50
CA THR A 189 -23.64 -5.77 5.82
C THR A 189 -22.39 -6.61 6.13
N HIS A 190 -22.40 -7.88 5.73
CA HIS A 190 -21.27 -8.80 5.92
C HIS A 190 -19.99 -8.35 5.21
N SER A 191 -20.07 -7.67 4.07
CA SER A 191 -18.90 -7.25 3.29
C SER A 191 -18.10 -6.18 4.05
N TRP A 192 -18.79 -5.16 4.57
CA TRP A 192 -18.12 -4.09 5.29
C TRP A 192 -17.66 -4.52 6.69
N VAL A 193 -18.48 -5.33 7.39
CA VAL A 193 -18.10 -5.91 8.70
C VAL A 193 -16.84 -6.76 8.58
N ARG A 194 -16.76 -7.65 7.57
CA ARG A 194 -15.55 -8.46 7.34
C ARG A 194 -14.34 -7.58 7.03
N ASN A 195 -14.49 -6.53 6.23
CA ASN A 195 -13.39 -5.63 5.89
C ASN A 195 -12.79 -4.99 7.14
N PHE A 196 -13.62 -4.41 8.01
CA PHE A 196 -13.14 -3.79 9.24
C PHE A 196 -12.65 -4.78 10.27
N LEU A 197 -13.28 -5.96 10.38
CA LEU A 197 -12.80 -7.01 11.27
C LEU A 197 -11.40 -7.46 10.87
N LEU A 198 -11.17 -7.71 9.58
CA LEU A 198 -9.85 -8.09 9.05
C LEU A 198 -8.83 -6.96 9.26
N MET A 199 -9.22 -5.72 9.00
CA MET A 199 -8.38 -4.55 9.24
C MET A 199 -8.02 -4.41 10.72
N GLY A 200 -8.96 -4.64 11.64
CA GLY A 200 -8.74 -4.59 13.08
C GLY A 200 -7.83 -5.71 13.59
N ILE A 201 -8.04 -6.95 13.16
CA ILE A 201 -7.22 -8.09 13.57
C ILE A 201 -5.81 -7.98 13.00
N LEU A 202 -5.67 -7.84 11.67
CA LEU A 202 -4.36 -7.77 11.02
C LEU A 202 -3.61 -6.49 11.39
N GLY A 203 -4.33 -5.37 11.50
CA GLY A 203 -3.75 -4.12 11.96
C GLY A 203 -3.33 -4.19 13.42
N GLY A 204 -4.13 -4.80 14.29
CA GLY A 204 -3.79 -5.04 15.69
C GLY A 204 -2.53 -5.90 15.84
N ILE A 205 -2.43 -7.01 15.10
CA ILE A 205 -1.22 -7.85 15.07
C ILE A 205 0.00 -7.03 14.61
N TRP A 206 -0.16 -6.23 13.56
CA TRP A 206 0.93 -5.41 13.04
C TRP A 206 1.41 -4.35 14.05
N PHE A 207 0.49 -3.62 14.70
CA PHE A 207 0.83 -2.65 15.74
C PHE A 207 1.45 -3.33 16.97
N LEU A 208 0.95 -4.51 17.36
CA LEU A 208 1.51 -5.30 18.45
C LEU A 208 2.97 -5.69 18.15
N LEU A 209 3.24 -6.28 16.98
CA LEU A 209 4.60 -6.63 16.56
C LEU A 209 5.51 -5.41 16.52
N MET A 210 4.97 -4.27 16.11
CA MET A 210 5.71 -3.01 16.13
C MET A 210 6.08 -2.54 17.53
N GLY A 211 5.12 -2.59 18.45
CA GLY A 211 5.31 -2.24 19.85
C GLY A 211 6.31 -3.16 20.53
N VAL A 212 6.23 -4.47 20.27
CA VAL A 212 7.18 -5.46 20.78
C VAL A 212 8.59 -5.19 20.28
N ASP A 213 8.78 -4.91 18.99
CA ASP A 213 10.09 -4.56 18.44
C ASP A 213 10.66 -3.28 19.06
N GLY A 214 9.82 -2.26 19.23
CA GLY A 214 10.17 -1.04 19.92
C GLY A 214 10.61 -1.31 21.37
N PHE A 215 9.82 -2.07 22.10
CA PHE A 215 10.10 -2.44 23.49
C PHE A 215 11.38 -3.26 23.64
N ARG A 216 11.60 -4.27 22.79
CA ARG A 216 12.84 -5.06 22.76
C ARG A 216 14.07 -4.19 22.50
N SER A 217 13.96 -3.23 21.59
CA SER A 217 15.05 -2.31 21.29
C SER A 217 15.37 -1.36 22.45
N HIS A 218 14.35 -0.95 23.21
CA HIS A 218 14.52 -0.12 24.40
C HIS A 218 15.16 -0.89 25.55
N MET A 219 14.72 -2.13 25.78
CA MET A 219 15.32 -2.99 26.81
C MET A 219 16.78 -3.31 26.50
N ALA A 220 17.12 -3.64 25.24
CA ALA A 220 18.51 -3.85 24.85
C ALA A 220 19.41 -2.62 25.06
N LYS A 221 18.86 -1.40 24.90
CA LYS A 221 19.60 -0.15 25.23
C LYS A 221 19.78 0.01 26.74
N LYS A 222 18.76 -0.28 27.54
CA LYS A 222 18.86 -0.28 29.01
C LYS A 222 19.93 -1.27 29.49
N ASP A 223 19.96 -2.47 28.94
CA ASP A 223 20.95 -3.50 29.28
C ASP A 223 22.38 -3.05 28.94
N LYS A 224 22.58 -2.41 27.77
CA LYS A 224 23.88 -1.84 27.41
C LYS A 224 24.30 -0.71 28.35
N LEU A 225 23.40 0.21 28.67
CA LEU A 225 23.69 1.31 29.60
C LEU A 225 23.96 0.78 31.01
N SER A 226 23.25 -0.27 31.44
CA SER A 226 23.50 -0.98 32.69
C SER A 226 24.88 -1.64 32.68
N SER A 227 25.27 -2.30 31.58
CA SER A 227 26.60 -2.90 31.43
C SER A 227 27.72 -1.84 31.46
N TYR A 228 27.56 -0.71 30.76
CA TYR A 228 28.50 0.41 30.84
C TYR A 228 28.59 0.99 32.25
N ARG A 229 27.45 1.10 32.96
CA ARG A 229 27.42 1.53 34.36
C ARG A 229 28.20 0.59 35.26
N VAL A 230 27.98 -0.74 35.16
CA VAL A 230 28.71 -1.74 35.96
C VAL A 230 30.21 -1.74 35.66
N VAL A 231 30.62 -1.51 34.41
CA VAL A 231 32.03 -1.37 34.03
C VAL A 231 32.65 -0.09 34.61
N TRP A 232 31.91 1.02 34.58
CA TRP A 232 32.35 2.29 35.17
C TRP A 232 32.48 2.22 36.69
N ASP A 233 31.54 1.54 37.36
CA ASP A 233 31.53 1.36 38.82
C ASP A 233 32.71 0.49 39.29
N LYS A 234 33.19 -0.41 38.43
CA LYS A 234 34.38 -1.24 38.71
C LYS A 234 35.71 -0.52 38.46
N GLY A 235 35.69 0.72 37.98
CA GLY A 235 36.85 1.55 37.70
C GLY A 235 37.79 1.00 36.61
N PRO A 236 38.60 1.84 35.95
CA PRO A 236 39.71 1.35 35.14
C PRO A 236 40.71 0.66 36.07
N ARG A 237 40.79 -0.67 36.02
CA ARG A 237 41.97 -1.37 36.57
C ARG A 237 43.16 -1.01 35.69
N LEU A 238 43.88 0.06 36.05
CA LEU A 238 45.20 0.33 35.51
C LEU A 238 46.04 -0.92 35.74
N ARG A 239 46.33 -1.64 34.65
CA ARG A 239 47.28 -2.75 34.67
C ARG A 239 48.61 -2.14 35.12
N ALA A 240 49.05 -2.48 36.34
CA ALA A 240 50.35 -2.08 36.85
C ALA A 240 51.42 -2.45 35.82
N PRO A 241 52.44 -1.60 35.58
CA PRO A 241 53.52 -1.95 34.68
C PRO A 241 54.18 -3.23 35.21
N MET A 242 54.41 -4.20 34.33
CA MET A 242 55.31 -5.32 34.63
C MET A 242 56.66 -4.72 35.03
N GLN A 243 56.99 -4.82 36.31
CA GLN A 243 58.31 -4.50 36.82
C GLN A 243 59.25 -5.57 36.25
N GLY A 244 60.09 -5.18 35.29
CA GLY A 244 61.17 -6.01 34.77
C GLY A 244 62.08 -6.41 35.92
N GLN A 245 62.19 -7.71 36.17
CA GLN A 245 63.29 -8.25 36.95
C GLN A 245 64.52 -8.24 36.05
N ASP A 246 65.29 -7.16 36.13
CA ASP A 246 66.62 -7.06 35.54
C ASP A 246 67.54 -7.99 36.33
N HIS A 247 67.68 -9.24 35.88
CA HIS A 247 68.77 -10.11 36.32
C HIS A 247 70.07 -9.56 35.72
N ALA A 248 70.88 -8.95 36.58
CA ALA A 248 72.25 -8.53 36.27
C ALA A 248 73.06 -9.73 35.78
N MET A 249 73.55 -9.63 34.55
CA MET A 249 74.45 -10.60 33.93
C MET A 249 75.86 -10.40 34.49
N GLU A 250 76.34 -11.38 35.26
CA GLU A 250 77.70 -11.43 35.77
C GLU A 250 78.67 -11.83 34.63
N PRO A 251 79.83 -11.18 34.46
CA PRO A 251 80.72 -11.47 33.34
C PRO A 251 81.57 -12.73 33.56
N SER A 252 81.35 -13.73 32.69
CA SER A 252 82.34 -14.61 32.03
C SER A 252 83.67 -14.88 32.78
N LYS A 253 83.78 -16.08 33.37
CA LYS A 253 85.06 -16.79 33.50
C LYS A 253 85.21 -17.80 32.37
N VAL A 254 86.19 -17.56 31.52
CA VAL A 254 86.75 -18.52 30.56
C VAL A 254 87.61 -19.49 31.36
N GLU A 255 87.22 -20.76 31.42
CA GLU A 255 88.12 -21.85 31.78
C GLU A 255 88.21 -22.85 30.63
N THR A 256 89.47 -23.07 30.26
CA THR A 256 90.03 -23.94 29.24
C THR A 256 90.08 -25.40 29.70
N SER A 257 90.25 -26.30 28.72
CA SER A 257 90.69 -27.71 28.84
C SER A 257 89.59 -28.71 29.23
N SER A 258 89.55 -29.96 28.78
CA SER A 258 90.26 -30.77 27.77
C SER A 258 89.71 -32.20 27.91
N SER A 259 89.74 -32.98 26.82
CA SER A 259 89.50 -34.43 26.68
C SER A 259 88.09 -34.85 26.29
#